data_AF-Q6X345-F1
#
_entry.id   AF-Q6X345-F1
#
_cell.length_a   1.000
_cell.length_b   1.000
_cell.length_c   1.000
_cell.angle_alpha   90.00
_cell.angle_beta   90.00
_cell.angle_gamma   90.00
#
_symmetry.space_group_name_H-M   'P 1'
#
loop_
_entity.id
_entity.type
_entity.pdbx_description
1 polymer ?
#
loop_
_entity_poly.entity_id
_entity_poly.type
_entity_poly.pdbx_seq_one_letter_code
_entity_poly.pdbx_strand_id
1 'polypeptide(L)' 'VPGRLNQTSTFIKREGIYYGQCSEMCGINHGFMPIVVEAMRLPDYISWLSNKFDSSQ' A
#
# COMPACT_ATOMS: atom_id res chain seq x y z
N VAL A 1 -15.17 6.84 3.62
CA VAL A 1 -16.39 7.24 4.37
C VAL A 1 -16.44 6.51 5.70
N PRO A 2 -16.44 7.23 6.84
CA PRO A 2 -16.56 6.63 8.17
C PRO A 2 -17.84 5.79 8.31
N GLY A 3 -17.76 4.65 9.00
CA GLY A 3 -18.91 3.75 9.22
C GLY A 3 -19.28 2.86 8.03
N ARG A 4 -18.54 2.90 6.91
CA ARG A 4 -18.77 2.03 5.75
C ARG A 4 -17.49 1.31 5.31
N LEU A 5 -17.59 0.00 5.08
CA LEU A 5 -16.54 -0.77 4.41
C LEU A 5 -16.62 -0.52 2.89
N ASN A 6 -15.52 -0.09 2.30
CA ASN A 6 -15.40 0.15 0.86
C ASN A 6 -14.34 -0.81 0.30
N GLN A 7 -14.60 -1.38 -0.87
CA GLN A 7 -13.69 -2.31 -1.53
C GLN A 7 -13.43 -1.84 -2.96
N THR A 8 -12.18 -1.96 -3.39
CA THR A 8 -11.77 -1.76 -4.78
C THR A 8 -10.68 -2.78 -5.12
N SER A 9 -10.56 -3.14 -6.39
CA SER A 9 -9.53 -4.07 -6.85
C SER A 9 -8.60 -3.36 -7.83
N THR A 10 -7.32 -3.74 -7.78
CA THR A 10 -6.29 -3.21 -8.67
C THR A 10 -5.53 -4.37 -9.28
N PHE A 11 -5.28 -4.30 -10.59
CA PHE A 11 -4.41 -5.23 -11.29
C PHE A 11 -3.20 -4.47 -11.84
N ILE A 12 -2.01 -4.82 -11.35
CA ILE A 12 -0.77 -4.13 -11.70
C ILE A 12 -0.05 -4.92 -12.79
N LYS A 13 0.13 -4.29 -13.96
CA LYS A 13 0.72 -4.93 -15.15
C LYS A 13 2.24 -4.93 -15.17
N ARG A 14 2.88 -4.05 -14.40
CA ARG A 14 4.33 -3.84 -14.41
C ARG A 14 4.83 -3.68 -12.98
N GLU A 15 5.98 -4.27 -12.70
CA GLU A 15 6.69 -4.04 -11.45
C GLU A 15 7.07 -2.57 -11.30
N GLY A 16 7.15 -2.09 -10.05
CA GLY A 16 7.51 -0.72 -9.74
C GLY A 16 6.88 -0.19 -8.46
N ILE A 17 7.19 1.07 -8.15
CA ILE A 17 6.67 1.79 -7.00
C ILE A 17 5.62 2.79 -7.48
N TYR A 18 4.42 2.70 -6.90
CA TYR A 18 3.28 3.52 -7.24
C TYR A 18 2.96 4.45 -6.06
N TYR A 19 2.84 5.74 -6.34
CA TYR A 19 2.53 6.78 -5.36
C TYR A 19 1.08 7.25 -5.51
N GLY A 20 0.38 7.33 -4.39
CA GLY A 20 -0.94 7.93 -4.26
C GLY A 20 -0.95 9.00 -3.18
N GLN A 21 -1.97 9.84 -3.21
CA GLN A 21 -2.27 10.84 -2.19
C GLN A 21 -3.73 10.67 -1.75
N CYS A 22 -4.05 11.15 -0.57
CA CYS A 22 -5.45 11.26 -0.17
C CYS A 22 -6.18 12.21 -1.11
N SER A 23 -7.31 11.78 -1.66
CA SER A 23 -8.09 12.56 -2.65
C SER A 23 -9.26 13.33 -2.03
N GLU A 24 -9.39 13.35 -0.71
CA GLU A 24 -10.47 14.03 0.02
C GLU A 24 -9.90 14.81 1.20
N MET A 25 -10.18 16.10 1.29
CA MET A 25 -9.72 16.93 2.40
C MET A 25 -10.24 16.36 3.73
N CYS A 26 -9.32 15.86 4.56
CA CYS A 26 -9.65 15.11 5.78
C CYS A 26 -9.04 15.71 7.06
N GLY A 27 -8.32 16.83 6.98
CA GLY A 27 -7.77 17.54 8.13
C GLY A 27 -6.53 18.38 7.80
N ILE A 28 -5.91 18.96 8.83
CA ILE A 28 -4.74 19.87 8.72
C ILE A 28 -3.55 19.19 8.04
N ASN A 29 -3.36 17.88 8.28
CA ASN A 29 -2.25 17.12 7.71
C ASN A 29 -2.60 16.39 6.40
N HIS A 30 -3.68 16.79 5.72
CA HIS A 30 -4.15 16.14 4.48
C HIS A 30 -3.09 16.02 3.39
N GLY A 31 -2.13 16.96 3.30
CA GLY A 31 -1.01 16.88 2.34
C GLY A 31 0.14 15.95 2.75
N PHE A 32 0.16 15.44 3.98
CA PHE A 32 1.26 14.65 4.53
C PHE A 32 0.90 13.18 4.72
N MET A 33 0.02 12.64 3.86
CA MET A 33 -0.43 11.24 3.89
C MET A 33 -0.21 10.55 2.55
N PRO A 34 1.06 10.28 2.19
CA PRO A 34 1.36 9.52 0.99
C PRO A 34 0.93 8.05 1.16
N ILE A 35 0.40 7.48 0.08
CA ILE A 35 0.15 6.05 -0.04
C ILE A 35 1.19 5.49 -1.01
N VAL A 36 1.93 4.46 -0.60
CA VAL A 36 2.95 3.82 -1.42
C VAL A 36 2.61 2.35 -1.61
N VAL A 37 2.56 1.92 -2.87
CA VAL A 37 2.37 0.52 -3.24
C VAL A 37 3.57 0.06 -4.04
N GLU A 38 4.26 -0.95 -3.55
CA GLU A 38 5.34 -1.63 -4.27
C GLU A 38 4.76 -2.88 -4.95
N ALA A 39 4.89 -2.96 -6.26
CA ALA A 39 4.59 -4.15 -7.04
C ALA A 39 5.89 -4.84 -7.42
N MET A 40 6.04 -6.06 -6.95
CA MET A 40 7.23 -6.90 -7.17
C MET A 40 6.81 -8.30 -7.60
N ARG A 41 7.79 -9.10 -8.01
CA ARG A 41 7.56 -10.50 -8.39
C ARG A 41 7.22 -11.33 -7.16
N LEU A 42 6.53 -12.44 -7.40
CA LEU A 42 6.14 -13.37 -6.34
C LEU A 42 7.32 -13.90 -5.50
N PRO A 43 8.50 -14.27 -6.07
CA PRO A 43 9.63 -14.73 -5.27
C PRO A 43 10.16 -13.65 -4.32
N ASP A 44 10.24 -12.41 -4.81
CA ASP A 44 10.70 -11.25 -4.03
C ASP A 44 9.71 -10.97 -2.88
N TYR A 45 8.41 -11.07 -3.15
CA TYR A 45 7.35 -10.94 -2.14
C TYR A 45 7.42 -12.02 -1.05
N ILE A 46 7.64 -13.29 -1.43
CA ILE A 46 7.76 -14.39 -0.47
C ILE A 46 8.99 -14.19 0.43
N SER A 47 10.13 -13.80 -0.16
CA SER A 47 11.34 -13.51 0.61
C SER A 47 11.14 -12.37 1.59
N TRP A 48 10.50 -11.28 1.16
CA TRP A 48 10.13 -10.17 2.03
C TRP A 48 9.25 -10.62 3.20
N LEU A 49 8.24 -11.46 2.92
CA LEU A 49 7.29 -11.95 3.91
C LEU A 49 7.98 -12.81 4.97
N SER A 50 8.85 -13.75 4.57
CA SER A 50 9.63 -14.57 5.49
C SER A 50 10.49 -13.70 6.43
N ASN A 51 11.22 -12.74 5.86
CA ASN A 51 12.05 -11.82 6.66
C ASN A 51 11.21 -11.00 7.67
N LYS A 52 9.99 -10.60 7.30
CA LYS A 52 9.08 -9.88 8.21
C LYS A 52 8.64 -10.74 9.38
N PHE A 53 8.29 -12.00 9.15
CA PHE A 53 7.92 -12.93 10.21
C PHE A 53 9.10 -13.21 11.15
N ASP A 54 10.30 -13.40 10.60
CA ASP A 54 11.51 -13.63 11.40
C ASP A 54 11.88 -12.42 12.25
N SER A 55 11.69 -11.20 11.73
CA SER A 55 11.95 -9.94 12.47
C SER A 55 10.90 -9.58 13.51
N SER A 56 9.77 -10.29 13.54
CA SER A 56 8.68 -10.08 14.50
C SER A 56 8.77 -11.00 15.72
N GLN A 57 9.81 -11.84 15.78
CA GLN A 57 10.28 -12.54 16.97
C GLN A 57 11.48 -11.80 17.58
#